data_AF-A0A0W0EZ85-F1
#
_entry.id   AF-A0A0W0EZ85-F1
#
_cell.length_a   1.000
_cell.length_b   1.000
_cell.length_c   1.000
_cell.angle_alpha   90.00
_cell.angle_beta   90.00
_cell.angle_gamma   90.00
#
_symmetry.space_group_name_H-M   'P 1'
#
loop_
_entity.id
_entity.type
_entity.pdbx_description
1 polymer ?
#
loop_
_entity_poly.entity_id
_entity_poly.type
_entity_poly.pdbx_seq_one_letter_code
_entity_poly.pdbx_strand_id
1 'polypeptide(L)'
;MPSITFHVDAALFDMDGTLIDSTAGVVGAWELFREKYPNIDVQDILSSSHGVRTVENLRKHCGIEDPEELEREAQRFETAIVETSTCNGRPGILKLPGIKRTMEELEPARHLPNPSWAICTSGTRVYATAALNIAGITAPDVFVTADDVSKGKPEPDPYLLGAEKCGVKPENCLVFEDAPNGILSGKAAGCKTIGFLTTHSREQMEAVRPDFLVSDMARFRYSTTSTKRWCRCHCGN
;
A
#
# COMPACT_ATOMS: atom_id res chain seq x y z
N MET A 1 19.57 3.61 -20.38
CA MET A 1 20.31 3.54 -19.09
C MET A 1 20.43 2.07 -18.71
N PRO A 2 21.49 1.64 -17.98
CA PRO A 2 21.62 0.25 -17.57
C PRO A 2 20.45 -0.13 -16.64
N SER A 3 19.85 -1.30 -16.88
CA SER A 3 18.87 -1.88 -15.96
C SER A 3 19.56 -2.31 -14.67
N ILE A 4 18.93 -2.05 -13.53
CA ILE A 4 19.41 -2.57 -12.25
C ILE A 4 18.65 -3.85 -11.93
N THR A 5 19.37 -4.88 -11.52
CA THR A 5 18.81 -6.18 -11.16
C THR A 5 18.98 -6.42 -9.67
N PHE A 6 17.89 -6.72 -8.97
CA PHE A 6 17.91 -7.12 -7.56
C PHE A 6 17.44 -8.56 -7.39
N HIS A 7 17.92 -9.19 -6.32
CA HIS A 7 17.49 -10.51 -5.89
C HIS A 7 16.90 -10.38 -4.49
N VAL A 8 15.62 -10.69 -4.35
CA VAL A 8 14.91 -10.70 -3.07
C VAL A 8 14.10 -11.97 -2.89
N ASP A 9 13.96 -12.43 -1.65
CA ASP A 9 13.21 -13.63 -1.31
C ASP A 9 11.69 -13.37 -1.26
N ALA A 10 11.29 -12.14 -0.96
CA ALA A 10 9.89 -11.70 -1.05
C ALA A 10 9.75 -10.24 -1.49
N ALA A 11 8.68 -9.96 -2.24
CA ALA A 11 8.23 -8.61 -2.56
C ALA A 11 7.00 -8.24 -1.70
N LEU A 12 7.10 -7.16 -0.91
CA LEU A 12 6.04 -6.70 -0.02
C LEU A 12 5.45 -5.41 -0.59
N PHE A 13 4.20 -5.44 -1.00
CA PHE A 13 3.53 -4.31 -1.63
C PHE A 13 2.64 -3.60 -0.61
N ASP A 14 2.71 -2.27 -0.55
CA ASP A 14 1.53 -1.51 -0.14
C ASP A 14 0.37 -1.66 -1.16
N MET A 15 -0.83 -1.18 -0.85
CA MET A 15 -2.01 -1.28 -1.70
C MET A 15 -2.42 0.06 -2.33
N ASP A 16 -2.81 1.04 -1.52
CA ASP A 16 -3.40 2.31 -1.95
C ASP A 16 -2.32 3.27 -2.44
N GLY A 17 -2.34 3.62 -3.73
CA GLY A 17 -1.28 4.39 -4.38
C GLY A 17 -0.13 3.52 -4.89
N THR A 18 -0.05 2.25 -4.49
CA THR A 18 0.98 1.30 -4.96
C THR A 18 0.45 0.27 -5.96
N LEU A 19 -0.63 -0.45 -5.64
CA LEU A 19 -1.29 -1.42 -6.53
C LEU A 19 -2.53 -0.84 -7.21
N ILE A 20 -3.24 0.02 -6.50
CA ILE A 20 -4.48 0.65 -6.95
C ILE A 20 -4.41 2.16 -6.79
N ASP A 21 -5.10 2.89 -7.65
CA ASP A 21 -5.44 4.29 -7.43
C ASP A 21 -6.83 4.34 -6.79
N SER A 22 -6.87 4.60 -5.48
CA SER A 22 -8.08 4.79 -4.69
C SER A 22 -8.36 6.26 -4.40
N THR A 23 -7.57 7.19 -4.98
CA THR A 23 -7.61 8.63 -4.67
C THR A 23 -9.00 9.21 -4.80
N ALA A 24 -9.73 8.84 -5.86
CA ALA A 24 -11.07 9.33 -6.11
C ALA A 24 -12.06 8.96 -4.98
N GLY A 25 -11.96 7.72 -4.46
CA GLY A 25 -12.75 7.26 -3.32
C GLY A 25 -12.35 7.93 -2.02
N VAL A 26 -11.05 8.06 -1.75
CA VAL A 26 -10.54 8.72 -0.54
C VAL A 26 -10.98 10.19 -0.48
N VAL A 27 -10.89 10.92 -1.60
CA VAL A 27 -11.40 12.29 -1.72
C VAL A 27 -12.90 12.34 -1.45
N GLY A 28 -13.67 11.45 -2.07
CA GLY A 28 -15.13 11.38 -1.87
C GLY A 28 -15.54 11.06 -0.44
N ALA A 29 -14.82 10.15 0.23
CA ALA A 29 -15.04 9.81 1.62
C ALA A 29 -14.76 11.00 2.55
N TRP A 30 -13.65 11.72 2.33
CA TRP A 30 -13.34 12.91 3.11
C TRP A 30 -14.35 14.03 2.88
N GLU A 31 -14.79 14.27 1.64
CA GLU A 31 -15.85 15.22 1.33
C GLU A 31 -17.16 14.88 2.06
N LEU A 32 -17.58 13.60 2.06
CA LEU A 32 -18.74 13.14 2.81
C LEU A 32 -18.56 13.36 4.32
N PHE A 33 -17.36 13.13 4.84
CA PHE A 33 -17.07 13.29 6.27
C PHE A 33 -17.11 14.75 6.73
N ARG A 34 -16.93 15.74 5.83
CA ARG A 34 -17.10 17.16 6.16
C ARG A 34 -18.49 17.50 6.67
N GLU A 35 -19.52 16.72 6.30
CA GLU A 35 -20.88 16.94 6.79
C GLU A 35 -20.99 16.75 8.31
N LYS A 36 -20.26 15.78 8.87
CA LYS A 36 -20.18 15.53 10.32
C LYS A 36 -19.05 16.31 10.98
N TYR A 37 -17.92 16.50 10.29
CA TYR A 37 -16.71 17.14 10.80
C TYR A 37 -16.36 18.38 9.95
N PRO A 38 -17.05 19.52 10.11
CA PRO A 38 -16.96 20.66 9.20
C PRO A 38 -15.61 21.39 9.20
N ASN A 39 -14.79 21.17 10.24
CA ASN A 39 -13.50 21.84 10.43
C ASN A 39 -12.32 21.11 9.75
N ILE A 40 -12.56 19.97 9.11
CA ILE A 40 -11.49 19.24 8.42
C ILE A 40 -11.06 19.96 7.14
N ASP A 41 -9.75 20.02 6.91
CA ASP A 41 -9.17 20.46 5.64
C ASP A 41 -8.77 19.23 4.82
N VAL A 42 -9.57 18.92 3.80
CA VAL A 42 -9.35 17.75 2.95
C VAL A 42 -8.02 17.84 2.19
N GLN A 43 -7.58 19.04 1.80
CA GLN A 43 -6.31 19.18 1.07
C GLN A 43 -5.13 18.92 1.99
N ASP A 44 -5.16 19.45 3.22
CA ASP A 44 -4.13 19.17 4.23
C ASP A 44 -4.08 17.69 4.60
N ILE A 45 -5.24 17.06 4.78
CA ILE A 45 -5.36 15.63 5.07
C ILE A 45 -4.70 14.81 3.96
N LEU A 46 -5.09 15.01 2.70
CA LEU A 46 -4.55 14.26 1.57
C LEU A 46 -3.02 14.44 1.43
N SER A 47 -2.44 15.53 1.91
CA SER A 47 -0.98 15.72 1.90
C SER A 47 -0.22 14.88 2.93
N SER A 48 -0.90 14.36 3.97
CA SER A 48 -0.27 13.73 5.13
C SER A 48 -0.88 12.40 5.60
N SER A 49 -2.04 12.01 5.08
CA SER A 49 -2.83 10.86 5.56
C SER A 49 -2.52 9.53 4.86
N HIS A 50 -1.88 9.58 3.70
CA HIS A 50 -1.63 8.41 2.87
C HIS A 50 -0.66 7.42 3.56
N GLY A 51 -0.95 6.13 3.42
CA GLY A 51 -0.22 5.05 4.07
C GLY A 51 -0.45 4.94 5.59
N VAL A 52 -1.31 5.75 6.20
CA VAL A 52 -1.63 5.72 7.64
C VAL A 52 -2.97 5.03 7.87
N ARG A 53 -3.17 4.36 9.03
CA ARG A 53 -4.45 3.71 9.31
C ARG A 53 -5.58 4.73 9.42
N THR A 54 -6.76 4.35 8.95
CA THR A 54 -7.96 5.20 9.00
C THR A 54 -8.25 5.71 10.41
N VAL A 55 -8.16 4.84 11.42
CA VAL A 55 -8.33 5.21 12.84
C VAL A 55 -7.33 6.28 13.30
N GLU A 56 -6.08 6.26 12.83
CA GLU A 56 -5.08 7.26 13.21
C GLU A 56 -5.37 8.61 12.54
N ASN A 57 -5.80 8.58 11.28
CA ASN A 57 -6.22 9.78 10.54
C ASN A 57 -7.47 10.42 11.16
N LEU A 58 -8.49 9.64 11.50
CA LEU A 58 -9.71 10.15 12.13
C LEU A 58 -9.45 10.73 13.52
N ARG A 59 -8.58 10.10 14.32
CA ARG A 59 -8.18 10.67 15.61
C ARG A 59 -7.52 12.04 15.43
N LYS A 60 -6.56 12.14 14.51
CA LYS A 60 -5.79 13.36 14.26
C LYS A 60 -6.65 14.49 13.69
N HIS A 61 -7.48 14.20 12.70
CA HIS A 61 -8.15 15.22 11.89
C HIS A 61 -9.61 15.46 12.30
N CYS A 62 -10.29 14.46 12.85
CA CYS A 62 -11.67 14.59 13.33
C CYS A 62 -11.76 14.74 14.86
N GLY A 63 -10.65 14.58 15.59
CA GLY A 63 -10.62 14.74 17.06
C GLY A 63 -11.37 13.66 17.82
N ILE A 64 -11.56 12.48 17.22
CA ILE A 64 -12.27 11.37 17.85
C ILE A 64 -11.35 10.67 18.85
N GLU A 65 -11.69 10.75 20.14
CA GLU A 65 -10.91 10.14 21.21
C GLU A 65 -11.47 8.77 21.65
N ASP A 66 -12.79 8.61 21.61
CA ASP A 66 -13.45 7.38 22.02
C ASP A 66 -13.10 6.21 21.08
N PRO A 67 -12.54 5.09 21.59
CA PRO A 67 -12.10 3.99 20.75
C PRO A 67 -13.23 3.31 19.95
N GLU A 68 -14.44 3.21 20.53
CA GLU A 68 -15.57 2.56 19.87
C GLU A 68 -16.14 3.44 18.74
N GLU A 69 -16.22 4.75 18.96
CA GLU A 69 -16.54 5.71 17.90
C GLU A 69 -15.48 5.72 16.80
N LEU A 70 -14.20 5.66 17.16
CA LEU A 70 -13.12 5.68 16.18
C LEU A 70 -13.20 4.47 15.23
N GLU A 71 -13.45 3.28 15.78
CA GLU A 71 -13.60 2.05 14.99
C GLU A 71 -14.84 2.13 14.08
N ARG A 72 -15.98 2.55 14.63
CA ARG A 72 -17.22 2.74 13.86
C ARG A 72 -17.05 3.74 12.72
N GLU A 73 -16.40 4.87 12.99
CA GLU A 73 -16.17 5.91 11.99
C GLU A 73 -15.11 5.49 10.98
N ALA A 74 -14.12 4.69 11.34
CA ALA A 74 -13.16 4.11 10.40
C ALA A 74 -13.86 3.17 9.41
N GLN A 75 -14.73 2.28 9.89
CA GLN A 75 -15.53 1.41 9.03
C GLN A 75 -16.44 2.23 8.10
N ARG A 76 -17.08 3.29 8.62
CA ARG A 76 -17.90 4.21 7.81
C ARG A 76 -17.07 4.93 6.76
N PHE A 77 -15.87 5.37 7.12
CA PHE A 77 -14.96 6.08 6.21
C PHE A 77 -14.55 5.18 5.06
N GLU A 78 -14.07 3.97 5.36
CA GLU A 78 -13.60 3.07 4.33
C GLU A 78 -14.73 2.50 3.46
N THR A 79 -15.93 2.32 4.03
CA THR A 79 -17.14 2.05 3.23
C THR A 79 -17.40 3.20 2.26
N ALA A 80 -17.30 4.45 2.74
CA ALA A 80 -17.48 5.62 1.89
C ALA A 80 -16.42 5.74 0.80
N ILE A 81 -15.18 5.25 1.00
CA ILE A 81 -14.17 5.21 -0.08
C ILE A 81 -14.71 4.42 -1.27
N VAL A 82 -15.26 3.24 -1.02
CA VAL A 82 -15.82 2.39 -2.07
C VAL A 82 -17.05 3.03 -2.71
N GLU A 83 -18.03 3.45 -1.90
CA GLU A 83 -19.29 4.00 -2.38
C GLU A 83 -19.11 5.28 -3.19
N THR A 84 -18.25 6.18 -2.73
CA THR A 84 -18.06 7.49 -3.36
C THR A 84 -17.07 7.47 -4.53
N SER A 85 -16.35 6.36 -4.73
CA SER A 85 -15.30 6.23 -5.76
C SER A 85 -15.81 6.48 -7.19
N THR A 86 -17.09 6.21 -7.47
CA THR A 86 -17.72 6.41 -8.80
C THR A 86 -18.78 7.50 -8.80
N CYS A 87 -19.06 8.12 -7.65
CA CYS A 87 -20.01 9.22 -7.55
C CYS A 87 -19.48 10.47 -8.28
N ASN A 88 -20.40 11.34 -8.71
CA ASN A 88 -20.08 12.64 -9.32
C ASN A 88 -19.11 12.54 -10.52
N GLY A 89 -19.18 11.44 -11.28
CA GLY A 89 -18.34 11.22 -12.47
C GLY A 89 -16.89 10.86 -12.15
N ARG A 90 -16.59 10.48 -10.90
CA ARG A 90 -15.27 10.00 -10.51
C ARG A 90 -14.90 8.68 -11.21
N PRO A 91 -13.60 8.44 -11.44
CA PRO A 91 -13.13 7.31 -12.24
C PRO A 91 -13.27 5.93 -11.56
N GLY A 92 -13.60 5.87 -10.27
CA GLY A 92 -13.59 4.62 -9.50
C GLY A 92 -12.25 4.32 -8.85
N ILE A 93 -12.13 3.11 -8.31
CA ILE A 93 -10.87 2.53 -7.86
C ILE A 93 -10.24 1.81 -9.05
N LEU A 94 -9.04 2.25 -9.43
CA LEU A 94 -8.38 1.77 -10.65
C LEU A 94 -7.13 0.97 -10.32
N LYS A 95 -6.77 0.04 -11.20
CA LYS A 95 -5.47 -0.64 -11.14
C LYS A 95 -4.38 0.28 -11.69
N LEU A 96 -3.26 0.43 -10.98
CA LEU A 96 -2.16 1.28 -11.41
C LEU A 96 -1.37 0.70 -12.60
N PRO A 97 -0.62 1.54 -13.36
CA PRO A 97 0.21 1.09 -14.47
C PRO A 97 1.19 -0.03 -14.08
N GLY A 98 1.31 -1.06 -14.92
CA GLY A 98 2.24 -2.18 -14.71
C GLY A 98 1.71 -3.30 -13.82
N ILE A 99 0.70 -3.06 -12.98
CA ILE A 99 0.22 -4.03 -11.98
C ILE A 99 -0.34 -5.29 -12.62
N LYS A 100 -1.12 -5.18 -13.71
CA LYS A 100 -1.65 -6.36 -14.41
C LYS A 100 -0.53 -7.34 -14.80
N ARG A 101 0.52 -6.82 -15.45
CA ARG A 101 1.69 -7.59 -15.86
C ARG A 101 2.42 -8.15 -14.65
N THR A 102 2.64 -7.35 -13.60
CA THR A 102 3.33 -7.82 -12.40
C THR A 102 2.60 -8.97 -11.72
N MET A 103 1.26 -8.93 -11.64
CA MET A 103 0.48 -10.05 -11.11
C MET A 103 0.63 -11.31 -11.97
N GLU A 104 0.59 -11.17 -13.30
CA GLU A 104 0.85 -12.29 -14.23
C GLU A 104 2.28 -12.86 -14.08
N GLU A 105 3.28 -12.03 -13.83
CA GLU A 105 4.67 -12.45 -13.62
C GLU A 105 4.91 -13.11 -12.24
N LEU A 106 4.12 -12.73 -11.23
CA LEU A 106 4.19 -13.31 -9.88
C LEU A 106 3.35 -14.58 -9.71
N GLU A 107 2.29 -14.76 -10.51
CA GLU A 107 1.37 -15.91 -10.40
C GLU A 107 2.07 -17.27 -10.42
N PRO A 108 3.08 -17.54 -11.28
CA PRO A 108 3.78 -18.83 -11.25
C PRO A 108 4.44 -19.14 -9.90
N ALA A 109 4.83 -18.11 -9.14
CA ALA A 109 5.46 -18.29 -7.83
C ALA A 109 4.47 -18.53 -6.70
N ARG A 110 3.15 -18.44 -6.96
CA ARG A 110 2.11 -18.84 -6.00
C ARG A 110 2.17 -20.34 -5.65
N HIS A 111 2.69 -21.16 -6.57
CA HIS A 111 2.85 -22.60 -6.35
C HIS A 111 4.14 -22.99 -5.63
N LEU A 112 4.96 -22.02 -5.22
CA LEU A 112 6.15 -22.29 -4.42
C LEU A 112 5.77 -22.70 -2.99
N PRO A 113 6.62 -23.46 -2.28
CA PRO A 113 6.33 -23.88 -0.91
C PRO A 113 6.11 -22.73 0.07
N ASN A 114 6.70 -21.56 -0.20
CA ASN A 114 6.54 -20.34 0.59
C ASN A 114 6.06 -19.19 -0.32
N PRO A 115 5.21 -18.29 0.19
CA PRO A 115 4.78 -17.10 -0.53
C PRO A 115 5.97 -16.19 -0.90
N SER A 116 6.06 -15.82 -2.18
CA SER A 116 7.13 -14.95 -2.73
C SER A 116 6.74 -13.47 -2.77
N TRP A 117 5.50 -13.15 -2.39
CA TRP A 117 5.04 -11.78 -2.27
C TRP A 117 3.86 -11.67 -1.30
N ALA A 118 3.64 -10.45 -0.82
CA ALA A 118 2.59 -10.11 0.12
C ALA A 118 2.01 -8.72 -0.16
N ILE A 119 0.79 -8.49 0.34
CA ILE A 119 0.24 -7.14 0.53
C ILE A 119 0.34 -6.78 2.01
N CYS A 120 0.79 -5.55 2.30
CA CYS A 120 0.92 -4.95 3.63
C CYS A 120 0.32 -3.54 3.60
N THR A 121 -0.98 -3.42 3.90
CA THR A 121 -1.75 -2.17 3.80
C THR A 121 -2.16 -1.62 5.17
N SER A 122 -2.35 -0.31 5.24
CA SER A 122 -2.94 0.39 6.38
C SER A 122 -4.48 0.45 6.35
N GLY A 123 -5.13 -0.08 5.30
CA GLY A 123 -6.58 -0.26 5.24
C GLY A 123 -7.05 -1.51 6.00
N THR A 124 -8.31 -1.52 6.46
CA THR A 124 -8.89 -2.74 7.05
C THR A 124 -9.06 -3.83 6.00
N ARG A 125 -9.19 -5.07 6.45
CA ARG A 125 -9.41 -6.23 5.58
C ARG A 125 -10.68 -6.11 4.75
N VAL A 126 -11.76 -5.55 5.32
CA VAL A 126 -13.04 -5.36 4.63
C VAL A 126 -12.86 -4.43 3.43
N TYR A 127 -12.29 -3.26 3.67
CA TYR A 127 -12.01 -2.28 2.64
C TYR A 127 -11.03 -2.80 1.59
N ALA A 128 -9.88 -3.30 2.04
CA ALA A 128 -8.81 -3.69 1.14
C ALA A 128 -9.24 -4.85 0.23
N THR A 129 -10.03 -5.80 0.75
CA THR A 129 -10.63 -6.87 -0.08
C THR A 129 -11.60 -6.31 -1.12
N ALA A 130 -12.48 -5.36 -0.75
CA ALA A 130 -13.42 -4.75 -1.68
C ALA A 130 -12.69 -3.95 -2.77
N ALA A 131 -11.70 -3.14 -2.40
CA ALA A 131 -10.92 -2.32 -3.32
C ALA A 131 -10.14 -3.18 -4.33
N LEU A 132 -9.49 -4.26 -3.87
CA LEU A 132 -8.79 -5.21 -4.75
C LEU A 132 -9.74 -5.91 -5.72
N ASN A 133 -10.94 -6.31 -5.25
CA ASN A 133 -11.96 -6.93 -6.11
C ASN A 133 -12.43 -5.97 -7.20
N ILE A 134 -12.69 -4.70 -6.86
CA ILE A 134 -13.08 -3.66 -7.83
C ILE A 134 -11.99 -3.46 -8.88
N ALA A 135 -10.73 -3.41 -8.45
CA ALA A 135 -9.58 -3.28 -9.34
C ALA A 135 -9.26 -4.57 -10.13
N GLY A 136 -9.94 -5.69 -9.84
CA GLY A 136 -9.68 -6.99 -10.46
C GLY A 136 -8.27 -7.50 -10.14
N ILE A 137 -7.84 -7.39 -8.88
CA ILE A 137 -6.59 -7.95 -8.34
C ILE A 137 -6.95 -9.06 -7.37
N THR A 138 -6.40 -10.26 -7.60
CA THR A 138 -6.52 -11.36 -6.63
C THR A 138 -5.56 -11.11 -5.48
N ALA A 139 -6.07 -11.15 -4.25
CA ALA A 139 -5.22 -11.02 -3.06
C ALA A 139 -4.22 -12.20 -2.97
N PRO A 140 -2.97 -11.96 -2.55
CA PRO A 140 -2.00 -13.02 -2.28
C PRO A 140 -2.39 -13.85 -1.06
N ASP A 141 -1.72 -14.99 -0.90
CA ASP A 141 -1.87 -15.84 0.29
C ASP A 141 -1.41 -15.11 1.58
N VAL A 142 -0.47 -14.17 1.46
CA VAL A 142 -0.03 -13.29 2.56
C VAL A 142 -0.61 -11.89 2.39
N PHE A 143 -1.68 -11.61 3.14
CA PHE A 143 -2.37 -10.34 3.11
C PHE A 143 -2.50 -9.74 4.52
N VAL A 144 -1.57 -8.84 4.82
CA VAL A 144 -1.48 -8.06 6.07
C VAL A 144 -2.23 -6.74 5.90
N THR A 145 -3.09 -6.46 6.87
CA THR A 145 -4.04 -5.34 6.90
C THR A 145 -3.93 -4.61 8.24
N ALA A 146 -4.64 -3.48 8.39
CA ALA A 146 -4.68 -2.73 9.64
C ALA A 146 -5.08 -3.58 10.86
N ASP A 147 -5.92 -4.59 10.63
CA ASP A 147 -6.48 -5.48 11.66
C ASP A 147 -5.45 -6.46 12.23
N ASP A 148 -4.35 -6.71 11.50
CA ASP A 148 -3.35 -7.72 11.88
C ASP A 148 -2.22 -7.15 12.74
N VAL A 149 -2.17 -5.82 12.94
CA VAL A 149 -1.03 -5.14 13.57
C VAL A 149 -1.45 -4.21 14.70
N SER A 150 -0.62 -4.16 15.74
CA SER A 150 -0.83 -3.24 16.86
C SER A 150 -0.54 -1.79 16.44
N LYS A 151 0.55 -1.58 15.72
CA LYS A 151 0.99 -0.27 15.25
C LYS A 151 1.02 -0.22 13.72
N GLY A 152 0.40 0.81 13.16
CA GLY A 152 0.43 1.08 11.73
C GLY A 152 1.73 1.76 11.28
N LYS A 153 1.87 1.96 9.97
CA LYS A 153 2.98 2.74 9.40
C LYS A 153 2.97 4.15 10.03
N PRO A 154 4.12 4.73 10.43
CA PRO A 154 5.48 4.37 10.04
C PRO A 154 6.17 3.31 10.92
N GLU A 155 5.46 2.69 11.86
CA GLU A 155 6.03 1.61 12.66
C GLU A 155 6.25 0.36 11.79
N PRO A 156 7.25 -0.49 12.10
CA PRO A 156 7.67 -1.57 11.20
C PRO A 156 6.74 -2.79 11.18
N ASP A 157 5.78 -2.87 12.11
CA ASP A 157 4.92 -4.04 12.35
C ASP A 157 4.31 -4.63 11.05
N PRO A 158 3.75 -3.85 10.10
CA PRO A 158 3.14 -4.42 8.90
C PRO A 158 4.13 -5.20 8.03
N TYR A 159 5.33 -4.67 7.83
CA TYR A 159 6.34 -5.32 6.97
C TYR A 159 7.09 -6.42 7.70
N LEU A 160 7.28 -6.31 9.02
CA LEU A 160 7.79 -7.41 9.84
C LEU A 160 6.86 -8.61 9.76
N LEU A 161 5.55 -8.39 9.93
CA LEU A 161 4.55 -9.45 9.84
C LEU A 161 4.44 -10.02 8.41
N GLY A 162 4.53 -9.17 7.39
CA GLY A 162 4.56 -9.61 5.99
C GLY A 162 5.75 -10.53 5.70
N ALA A 163 6.95 -10.15 6.12
CA ALA A 163 8.17 -10.96 5.98
C ALA A 163 8.07 -12.28 6.77
N GLU A 164 7.56 -12.24 8.01
CA GLU A 164 7.33 -13.42 8.84
C GLU A 164 6.39 -14.41 8.17
N LYS A 165 5.23 -13.95 7.67
CA LYS A 165 4.24 -14.80 6.99
C LYS A 165 4.75 -15.35 5.65
N CYS A 166 5.68 -14.67 4.99
CA CYS A 166 6.41 -15.19 3.83
C CYS A 166 7.53 -16.19 4.22
N GLY A 167 7.88 -16.32 5.51
CA GLY A 167 8.96 -17.19 5.98
C GLY A 167 10.35 -16.69 5.57
N VAL A 168 10.52 -15.37 5.48
CA VAL A 168 11.74 -14.70 5.04
C VAL A 168 12.21 -13.67 6.05
N LYS A 169 13.50 -13.34 6.03
CA LYS A 169 14.02 -12.23 6.84
C LYS A 169 13.70 -10.89 6.17
N PRO A 170 13.42 -9.82 6.94
CA PRO A 170 13.18 -8.49 6.38
C PRO A 170 14.32 -7.97 5.49
N GLU A 171 15.57 -8.24 5.84
CA GLU A 171 16.77 -7.86 5.06
C GLU A 171 16.80 -8.47 3.64
N ASN A 172 16.03 -9.54 3.39
CA ASN A 172 15.86 -10.17 2.09
C ASN A 172 14.56 -9.78 1.38
N CYS A 173 13.81 -8.80 1.91
CA CYS A 173 12.56 -8.32 1.34
C CYS A 173 12.76 -7.01 0.57
N LEU A 174 11.91 -6.79 -0.45
CA LEU A 174 11.75 -5.52 -1.15
C LEU A 174 10.36 -4.96 -0.88
N VAL A 175 10.30 -3.78 -0.26
CA VAL A 175 9.06 -3.04 -0.03
C VAL A 175 8.80 -2.08 -1.18
N PHE A 176 7.58 -2.06 -1.69
CA PHE A 176 7.08 -1.12 -2.69
C PHE A 176 6.02 -0.22 -2.04
N GLU A 177 6.23 1.08 -2.15
CA GLU A 177 5.46 2.08 -1.42
C GLU A 177 5.39 3.41 -2.16
N ASP A 178 4.31 4.16 -1.98
CA ASP A 178 4.08 5.49 -2.55
C ASP A 178 3.98 6.59 -1.48
N ALA A 179 4.02 6.23 -0.19
CA ALA A 179 3.89 7.14 0.93
C ALA A 179 5.15 7.24 1.80
N PRO A 180 5.50 8.45 2.30
CA PRO A 180 6.64 8.63 3.21
C PRO A 180 6.58 7.72 4.45
N ASN A 181 5.41 7.59 5.08
CA ASN A 181 5.24 6.72 6.26
C ASN A 181 5.50 5.25 5.94
N GLY A 182 5.12 4.79 4.76
CA GLY A 182 5.39 3.43 4.32
C GLY A 182 6.86 3.16 4.04
N ILE A 183 7.55 4.10 3.39
CA ILE A 183 9.00 4.01 3.23
C ILE A 183 9.72 3.96 4.58
N LEU A 184 9.30 4.79 5.54
CA LEU A 184 9.86 4.77 6.89
C LEU A 184 9.59 3.43 7.59
N SER A 185 8.39 2.88 7.47
CA SER A 185 8.02 1.56 8.02
C SER A 185 8.85 0.43 7.42
N GLY A 186 9.00 0.38 6.09
CA GLY A 186 9.81 -0.63 5.42
C GLY A 186 11.28 -0.58 5.85
N LYS A 187 11.84 0.63 5.99
CA LYS A 187 13.21 0.82 6.46
C LYS A 187 13.38 0.45 7.93
N ALA A 188 12.42 0.82 8.79
CA ALA A 188 12.43 0.45 10.20
C ALA A 188 12.35 -1.07 10.39
N ALA A 189 11.67 -1.79 9.47
CA ALA A 189 11.64 -3.25 9.46
C ALA A 189 12.97 -3.88 9.00
N GLY A 190 13.88 -3.11 8.41
CA GLY A 190 15.14 -3.60 7.83
C GLY A 190 15.03 -4.05 6.37
N CYS A 191 13.92 -3.74 5.70
CA CYS A 191 13.73 -4.04 4.28
C CYS A 191 14.44 -3.01 3.38
N LYS A 192 14.75 -3.45 2.16
CA LYS A 192 15.06 -2.53 1.04
C LYS A 192 13.75 -1.90 0.55
N THR A 193 13.77 -0.63 0.15
CA THR A 193 12.56 0.13 -0.19
C THR A 193 12.60 0.75 -1.60
N ILE A 194 11.47 0.71 -2.29
CA ILE A 194 11.23 1.40 -3.54
C ILE A 194 10.07 2.36 -3.36
N GLY A 195 10.34 3.65 -3.55
CA GLY A 195 9.35 4.70 -3.61
C GLY A 195 8.75 4.85 -5.01
N PHE A 196 7.44 4.92 -5.09
CA PHE A 196 6.67 5.31 -6.28
C PHE A 196 6.29 6.78 -6.21
N LEU A 197 6.10 7.40 -7.38
CA LEU A 197 5.70 8.80 -7.53
C LEU A 197 4.24 8.90 -8.02
N THR A 198 3.39 8.04 -7.49
CA THR A 198 1.97 7.92 -7.81
C THR A 198 1.11 8.84 -6.94
N THR A 199 1.50 9.06 -5.69
CA THR A 199 0.72 9.83 -4.71
C THR A 199 1.43 11.09 -4.23
N HIS A 200 2.69 10.97 -3.77
CA HIS A 200 3.45 12.09 -3.21
C HIS A 200 4.44 12.69 -4.20
N SER A 201 4.80 13.94 -3.95
CA SER A 201 5.84 14.61 -4.73
C SER A 201 7.20 13.93 -4.57
N ARG A 202 8.05 14.10 -5.58
CA ARG A 202 9.45 13.66 -5.53
C ARG A 202 10.18 14.18 -4.30
N GLU A 203 9.98 15.45 -3.94
CA GLU A 203 10.62 16.08 -2.78
C GLU A 203 10.26 15.37 -1.47
N GLN A 204 8.96 15.10 -1.25
CA GLN A 204 8.48 14.36 -0.07
C GLN A 204 9.07 12.95 0.00
N MET A 205 9.14 12.25 -1.12
CA MET A 205 9.72 10.89 -1.17
C MET A 205 11.24 10.91 -0.98
N GLU A 206 11.96 11.86 -1.57
CA GLU A 206 13.41 12.00 -1.38
C GLU A 206 13.79 12.33 0.07
N ALA A 207 12.93 13.08 0.80
CA ALA A 207 13.15 13.40 2.21
C ALA A 207 13.24 12.17 3.12
N VAL A 208 12.51 11.09 2.81
CA VAL A 208 12.56 9.82 3.57
C VAL A 208 13.60 8.82 3.03
N ARG A 209 14.27 9.18 1.93
CA ARG A 209 15.43 8.46 1.36
C ARG A 209 15.14 6.98 1.06
N PRO A 210 14.18 6.63 0.18
CA PRO A 210 14.02 5.25 -0.27
C PRO A 210 15.32 4.77 -0.96
N ASP A 211 15.55 3.44 -1.02
CA ASP A 211 16.72 2.92 -1.74
C ASP A 211 16.64 3.23 -3.24
N PHE A 212 15.42 3.21 -3.80
CA PHE A 212 15.14 3.56 -5.19
C PHE A 212 13.87 4.41 -5.29
N LEU A 213 13.83 5.29 -6.29
CA LEU A 213 12.67 6.14 -6.57
C LEU A 213 12.35 6.08 -8.05
N VAL A 214 11.12 5.71 -8.38
CA VAL A 214 10.64 5.43 -9.74
C VAL A 214 9.23 5.98 -9.93
N SER A 215 8.75 6.07 -11.17
CA SER A 215 7.39 6.59 -11.41
C SER A 215 6.32 5.68 -10.83
N ASP A 216 6.38 4.39 -11.15
CA ASP A 216 5.33 3.41 -10.87
C ASP A 216 5.82 1.99 -11.20
N MET A 217 4.94 0.98 -11.02
CA MET A 217 5.26 -0.42 -11.28
C MET A 217 5.61 -0.73 -12.75
N ALA A 218 5.22 0.09 -13.73
CA ALA A 218 5.50 -0.18 -15.15
C ALA A 218 7.00 -0.33 -15.45
N ARG A 219 7.85 0.29 -14.61
CA ARG A 219 9.32 0.23 -14.66
C ARG A 219 9.92 -1.12 -14.23
N PHE A 220 9.11 -2.03 -13.70
CA PHE A 220 9.56 -3.31 -13.16
C PHE A 220 9.24 -4.52 -14.03
N ARG A 221 10.11 -5.53 -13.98
CA ARG A 221 9.83 -6.89 -14.44
C ARG A 221 10.24 -7.87 -13.36
N TYR A 222 9.41 -8.89 -13.16
CA TYR A 222 9.68 -10.02 -12.29
C TYR A 222 10.02 -11.25 -13.12
N SER A 223 11.04 -11.99 -12.70
CA SER A 223 11.23 -13.36 -13.15
C SER A 223 11.47 -14.26 -11.95
N THR A 224 10.76 -15.38 -11.90
CA THR A 224 10.87 -16.39 -10.85
C THR A 224 11.73 -17.53 -11.40
N THR A 225 12.69 -18.02 -10.60
CA THR A 225 13.56 -19.14 -11.01
C THR A 225 13.17 -20.42 -10.28
N SER A 226 13.04 -21.53 -11.00
CA SER A 226 12.58 -22.82 -10.44
C SER A 226 13.50 -23.43 -9.36
N THR A 227 14.74 -22.94 -9.24
CA THR A 227 15.75 -23.53 -8.35
C THR A 227 16.06 -22.69 -7.11
N LYS A 228 15.65 -21.42 -7.05
CA LYS A 228 15.81 -20.56 -5.86
C LYS A 228 14.74 -19.48 -5.77
N ARG A 229 14.40 -19.16 -4.53
CA ARG A 229 13.38 -18.25 -3.96
C ARG A 229 13.39 -16.78 -4.44
N TRP A 230 14.05 -16.43 -5.53
CA TRP A 230 14.27 -15.03 -5.88
C TRP A 230 13.24 -14.49 -6.87
N CYS A 231 12.65 -13.34 -6.53
CA CYS A 231 12.11 -12.42 -7.52
C CYS A 231 13.28 -11.61 -8.10
N ARG A 232 13.57 -11.80 -9.39
CA ARG A 232 14.49 -10.90 -10.08
C ARG A 232 13.73 -9.65 -10.50
N CYS A 233 13.99 -8.54 -9.81
CA CYS A 233 13.36 -7.26 -10.09
C CYS A 233 14.26 -6.45 -11.03
N HIS A 234 13.78 -6.16 -12.25
CA HIS A 234 14.48 -5.31 -13.21
C HIS A 234 13.88 -3.91 -13.19
N CYS A 235 14.65 -2.91 -12.76
CA CYS A 235 14.24 -1.51 -12.85
C CYS A 235 14.85 -0.89 -14.12
N GLY A 236 14.02 -0.45 -15.06
CA GLY A 236 14.45 0.25 -16.28
C GLY A 236 13.59 1.49 -16.56
N ASN A 237 14.21 2.55 -17.09
CA ASN A 237 13.50 3.67 -17.71
C ASN A 237 12.85 3.18 -19.01
#